data_AF-A0A7Y4ZVI7-F1
#
_entry.id   AF-A0A7Y4ZVI7-F1
#
_cell.length_a   1.000
_cell.length_b   1.000
_cell.length_c   1.000
_cell.angle_alpha   90.00
_cell.angle_beta   90.00
_cell.angle_gamma   90.00
#
_symmetry.space_group_name_H-M   'P 1'
#
loop_
_entity.id
_entity.type
_entity.pdbx_description
1 polymer ?
#
loop_
_entity_poly.entity_id
_entity_poly.type
_entity_poly.pdbx_seq_one_letter_code
_entity_poly.pdbx_strand_id
1 'polypeptide(L)'
;MRWFSTDPTEPGFIAVGQHAVGVIAFGQISYGVIAFGQVARGVIAVGQVAVGVVAAGQVALGLGWGLGMVGLGGRGMFGVLRILPALRRTRAPADAPKTTPVEALLAGSVKEGYLPVRIEQGDIVLPEDARPHVDASSALAQARTAEAAGETVGVLGVAAYVRPQEGSGYREAAAGEVRLEAAALTTWRPPGWRFVSYSGDKTASPVEVALRVLAWTLLAGCYCLLMAERWM
;
A
#
# COMPACT_ATOMS: atom_id res chain seq x y z
N MET A 1 33.04 -29.90 14.49
CA MET A 1 33.22 -28.53 13.96
C MET A 1 34.53 -27.97 14.49
N ARG A 2 35.39 -27.49 13.60
CA ARG A 2 36.59 -26.71 13.96
C ARG A 2 36.23 -25.23 14.07
N TRP A 3 37.00 -24.45 14.82
CA TRP A 3 36.81 -22.99 14.87
C TRP A 3 37.12 -22.32 13.53
N PHE A 4 38.18 -22.76 12.86
CA PHE A 4 38.59 -22.30 11.54
C PHE A 4 38.81 -23.52 10.64
N SER A 5 38.32 -23.47 9.41
CA SER A 5 38.54 -24.51 8.39
C SER A 5 38.84 -23.89 7.03
N THR A 6 39.82 -24.45 6.33
CA THR A 6 40.06 -24.18 4.90
C THR A 6 39.74 -25.39 4.04
N ASP A 7 39.39 -26.50 4.67
CA ASP A 7 39.11 -27.75 3.99
C ASP A 7 37.64 -27.79 3.56
N PRO A 8 37.34 -28.04 2.27
CA PRO A 8 35.98 -28.15 1.79
C PRO A 8 35.19 -29.34 2.37
N THR A 9 35.88 -30.33 2.93
CA THR A 9 35.28 -31.54 3.53
C THR A 9 35.02 -31.42 5.03
N GLU A 10 35.62 -30.44 5.71
CA GLU A 10 35.47 -30.24 7.15
C GLU A 10 34.73 -28.94 7.48
N PRO A 11 33.50 -29.00 8.02
CA PRO A 11 32.77 -27.80 8.44
C PRO A 11 33.46 -27.05 9.58
N GLY A 12 33.70 -25.75 9.36
CA GLY A 12 34.24 -24.82 10.34
C GLY A 12 33.17 -23.89 10.93
N PHE A 13 33.45 -23.25 12.06
CA PHE A 13 32.67 -22.09 12.50
C PHE A 13 32.92 -20.93 11.52
N ILE A 14 34.19 -20.66 11.21
CA ILE A 14 34.63 -19.83 10.09
C ILE A 14 35.27 -20.73 9.04
N ALA A 15 34.78 -20.69 7.80
CA ALA A 15 35.30 -21.45 6.68
C ALA A 15 35.76 -20.55 5.54
N VAL A 16 36.95 -20.79 5.00
CA VAL A 16 37.50 -20.03 3.86
C VAL A 16 38.07 -20.98 2.82
N GLY A 17 37.57 -20.95 1.59
CA GLY A 17 38.07 -21.83 0.52
C GLY A 17 37.25 -21.72 -0.77
N GLN A 18 37.62 -22.48 -1.81
CA GLN A 18 36.82 -22.51 -3.05
C GLN A 18 35.40 -23.03 -2.79
N HIS A 19 35.29 -24.06 -1.96
CA HIS A 19 34.03 -24.55 -1.38
C HIS A 19 34.10 -24.39 0.14
N ALA A 20 33.45 -23.37 0.68
CA ALA A 20 33.46 -23.10 2.12
C ALA A 20 32.12 -23.52 2.75
N VAL A 21 32.18 -24.38 3.77
CA VAL A 21 31.02 -24.81 4.54
C VAL A 21 31.25 -24.47 6.01
N GLY A 22 30.40 -23.61 6.58
CA GLY A 22 30.53 -23.23 7.98
C GLY A 22 29.40 -22.35 8.49
N VAL A 23 29.52 -21.82 9.71
CA VAL A 23 28.55 -20.82 10.20
C VAL A 23 28.75 -19.52 9.44
N ILE A 24 30.01 -19.10 9.28
CA ILE A 24 30.45 -17.98 8.45
C ILE A 24 31.35 -18.55 7.35
N ALA A 25 30.93 -18.45 6.09
CA ALA A 25 31.63 -19.04 4.95
C ALA A 25 32.05 -17.97 3.93
N PHE A 26 33.33 -17.97 3.55
CA PHE A 26 33.88 -17.14 2.48
C PHE A 26 34.46 -18.04 1.39
N GLY A 27 33.95 -17.93 0.17
CA GLY A 27 34.44 -18.79 -0.91
C GLY A 27 33.85 -18.48 -2.28
N GLN A 28 34.28 -19.18 -3.32
CA GLN A 28 33.59 -19.09 -4.62
C GLN A 28 32.19 -19.68 -4.51
N ILE A 29 32.07 -20.84 -3.88
CA ILE A 29 30.80 -21.43 -3.47
C ILE A 29 30.80 -21.51 -1.94
N SER A 30 29.89 -20.76 -1.30
CA SER A 30 29.81 -20.64 0.15
C SER A 30 28.45 -21.12 0.67
N TYR A 31 28.50 -21.94 1.72
CA TYR A 31 27.33 -22.46 2.44
C TYR A 31 27.47 -22.13 3.92
N GLY A 32 26.48 -21.44 4.48
CA GLY A 32 26.50 -21.18 5.91
C GLY A 32 25.29 -20.41 6.41
N VAL A 33 25.33 -20.01 7.68
CA VAL A 33 24.34 -19.05 8.20
C VAL A 33 24.59 -17.69 7.53
N ILE A 34 25.87 -17.29 7.46
CA ILE A 34 26.35 -16.12 6.74
C ILE A 34 27.31 -16.59 5.65
N ALA A 35 26.98 -16.33 4.39
CA ALA A 35 27.73 -16.81 3.24
C ALA A 35 28.13 -15.65 2.31
N PHE A 36 29.41 -15.57 1.98
CA PHE A 36 29.98 -14.62 1.03
C PHE A 36 30.66 -15.36 -0.12
N GLY A 37 30.25 -15.09 -1.35
CA GLY A 37 30.87 -15.76 -2.49
C GLY A 37 30.34 -15.40 -3.87
N GLN A 38 30.80 -16.10 -4.91
CA GLN A 38 30.19 -15.98 -6.24
C GLN A 38 28.81 -16.63 -6.24
N VAL A 39 28.72 -17.81 -5.63
CA VAL A 39 27.46 -18.50 -5.30
C VAL A 39 27.39 -18.61 -3.78
N ALA A 40 26.48 -17.86 -3.16
CA ALA A 40 26.30 -17.84 -1.71
C ALA A 40 24.94 -18.41 -1.33
N ARG A 41 24.92 -19.38 -0.42
CA ARG A 41 23.70 -19.96 0.15
C ARG A 41 23.71 -19.88 1.66
N GLY A 42 22.67 -19.30 2.24
CA GLY A 42 22.58 -19.21 3.69
C GLY A 42 21.34 -18.53 4.23
N VAL A 43 21.37 -18.13 5.50
CA VAL A 43 20.35 -17.24 6.05
C VAL A 43 20.59 -15.84 5.52
N ILE A 44 21.84 -15.37 5.60
CA ILE A 44 22.34 -14.14 4.99
C ILE A 44 23.33 -14.56 3.89
N ALA A 45 23.00 -14.26 2.64
CA ALA A 45 23.82 -14.60 1.48
C ALA A 45 24.20 -13.35 0.71
N VAL A 46 25.49 -13.15 0.46
CA VAL A 46 26.01 -12.05 -0.35
C VAL A 46 26.90 -12.60 -1.45
N GLY A 47 26.55 -12.33 -2.71
CA GLY A 47 27.31 -12.86 -3.83
C GLY A 47 26.85 -12.43 -5.22
N GLN A 48 27.37 -13.03 -6.28
CA GLN A 48 26.81 -12.79 -7.62
C GLN A 48 25.46 -13.48 -7.76
N VAL A 49 25.38 -14.73 -7.31
CA VAL A 49 24.15 -15.50 -7.13
C VAL A 49 23.98 -15.77 -5.64
N ALA A 50 23.00 -15.10 -5.02
CA ALA A 50 22.73 -15.20 -3.60
C ALA A 50 21.36 -15.85 -3.35
N VAL A 51 21.33 -16.89 -2.53
CA VAL A 51 20.10 -17.56 -2.11
C VAL A 51 20.05 -17.58 -0.59
N GLY A 52 19.03 -16.93 -0.01
CA GLY A 52 18.88 -16.90 1.44
C GLY A 52 17.57 -16.36 1.95
N VAL A 53 17.46 -16.23 3.28
CA VAL A 53 16.36 -15.47 3.89
C VAL A 53 16.54 -13.99 3.56
N VAL A 54 17.77 -13.52 3.66
CA VAL A 54 18.26 -12.22 3.19
C VAL A 54 19.32 -12.49 2.13
N ALA A 55 19.08 -12.06 0.90
CA ALA A 55 19.98 -12.27 -0.22
C ALA A 55 20.37 -10.95 -0.88
N ALA A 56 21.67 -10.76 -1.14
CA ALA A 56 22.18 -9.61 -1.87
C ALA A 56 23.13 -10.07 -3.00
N GLY A 57 22.85 -9.67 -4.23
CA GLY A 57 23.67 -10.04 -5.38
C GLY A 57 23.19 -9.55 -6.73
N GLN A 58 23.89 -9.87 -7.81
CA GLN A 58 23.36 -9.60 -9.16
C GLN A 58 22.05 -10.36 -9.39
N VAL A 59 22.05 -11.65 -9.02
CA VAL A 59 20.87 -12.51 -8.91
C VAL A 59 20.61 -12.81 -7.44
N ALA A 60 19.46 -12.37 -6.92
CA ALA A 60 19.09 -12.54 -5.51
C ALA A 60 17.76 -13.29 -5.34
N LEU A 61 17.79 -14.41 -4.62
CA LEU A 61 16.61 -15.18 -4.20
C LEU A 61 16.48 -15.10 -2.68
N GLY A 62 15.65 -14.15 -2.22
CA GLY A 62 15.51 -13.78 -0.82
C GLY A 62 14.14 -14.13 -0.24
N LEU A 63 14.02 -15.15 0.61
CA LEU A 63 12.72 -15.55 1.17
C LEU A 63 12.00 -14.39 1.89
N GLY A 64 12.76 -13.63 2.69
CA GLY A 64 12.28 -12.42 3.36
C GLY A 64 12.64 -11.15 2.61
N TRP A 65 13.91 -11.02 2.20
CA TRP A 65 14.44 -9.81 1.57
C TRP A 65 15.48 -10.09 0.49
N GLY A 66 15.36 -9.42 -0.66
CA GLY A 66 16.31 -9.53 -1.77
C GLY A 66 16.81 -8.17 -2.27
N LEU A 67 18.09 -8.07 -2.58
CA LEU A 67 18.74 -6.91 -3.17
C LEU A 67 19.53 -7.34 -4.41
N GLY A 68 19.19 -6.81 -5.58
CA GLY A 68 19.91 -7.17 -6.78
C GLY A 68 19.39 -6.59 -8.08
N MET A 69 20.13 -6.85 -9.15
CA MET A 69 19.73 -6.46 -10.50
C MET A 69 18.52 -7.25 -10.98
N VAL A 70 18.49 -8.55 -10.66
CA VAL A 70 17.39 -9.45 -10.98
C VAL A 70 17.16 -10.36 -9.78
N GLY A 71 15.90 -10.59 -9.40
CA GLY A 71 15.64 -11.49 -8.29
C GLY A 71 14.19 -11.69 -7.92
N LEU A 72 13.98 -12.59 -6.98
CA LEU A 72 12.72 -12.79 -6.30
C LEU A 72 12.95 -12.59 -4.81
N GLY A 73 12.08 -11.86 -4.14
CA GLY A 73 12.07 -11.91 -2.70
C GLY A 73 10.82 -11.38 -2.06
N GLY A 74 10.60 -11.75 -0.80
CA GLY A 74 9.42 -11.32 -0.04
C GLY A 74 9.26 -9.80 -0.13
N ARG A 75 10.28 -9.08 0.32
CA ARG A 75 10.53 -7.68 0.03
C ARG A 75 11.81 -7.56 -0.81
N GLY A 76 12.01 -6.41 -1.44
CA GLY A 76 13.26 -6.17 -2.13
C GLY A 76 13.38 -4.78 -2.72
N MET A 77 14.57 -4.50 -3.22
CA MET A 77 14.95 -3.24 -3.85
C MET A 77 15.61 -3.50 -5.21
N PHE A 78 15.57 -2.50 -6.09
CA PHE A 78 16.00 -2.60 -7.50
C PHE A 78 15.17 -3.64 -8.28
N GLY A 79 15.79 -4.46 -9.14
CA GLY A 79 15.09 -5.40 -10.02
C GLY A 79 14.66 -6.71 -9.34
N VAL A 80 14.48 -6.69 -8.02
CA VAL A 80 13.94 -7.83 -7.26
C VAL A 80 12.41 -7.73 -7.22
N LEU A 81 11.73 -8.72 -7.78
CA LEU A 81 10.28 -8.81 -7.75
C LEU A 81 9.79 -9.17 -6.34
N ARG A 82 8.88 -8.34 -5.82
CA ARG A 82 8.36 -8.42 -4.45
C ARG A 82 7.17 -9.38 -4.37
N ILE A 83 7.43 -10.62 -3.98
CA ILE A 83 6.40 -11.65 -3.96
C ILE A 83 5.52 -11.64 -2.71
N LEU A 84 5.93 -11.04 -1.58
CA LEU A 84 5.01 -10.87 -0.45
C LEU A 84 4.09 -9.66 -0.68
N PRO A 85 2.76 -9.83 -0.58
CA PRO A 85 1.82 -8.73 -0.71
C PRO A 85 2.00 -7.75 0.45
N ALA A 86 2.13 -6.45 0.13
CA ALA A 86 2.27 -5.43 1.14
C ALA A 86 0.90 -5.08 1.73
N LEU A 87 0.75 -5.26 3.04
CA LEU A 87 -0.42 -4.80 3.77
C LEU A 87 -0.24 -3.33 4.13
N ARG A 88 -1.05 -2.44 3.56
CA ARG A 88 -1.07 -1.00 3.91
C ARG A 88 -2.36 -0.64 4.63
N ARG A 89 -2.23 0.23 5.62
CA ARG A 89 -3.36 0.87 6.28
C ARG A 89 -3.74 2.13 5.50
N THR A 90 -4.97 2.20 5.02
CA THR A 90 -5.55 3.45 4.49
C THR A 90 -5.96 4.33 5.67
N ARG A 91 -5.63 5.61 5.58
CA ARG A 91 -6.01 6.65 6.56
C ARG A 91 -6.61 7.82 5.80
N ALA A 92 -7.49 8.57 6.47
CA ALA A 92 -7.91 9.86 5.94
C ALA A 92 -6.67 10.76 5.74
N PRO A 93 -6.66 11.61 4.71
CA PRO A 93 -5.62 12.61 4.52
C PRO A 93 -5.47 13.46 5.78
N ALA A 94 -4.22 13.74 6.18
CA ALA A 94 -3.97 14.62 7.33
C ALA A 94 -4.51 16.04 7.08
N ASP A 95 -4.51 16.46 5.82
CA ASP A 95 -4.97 17.76 5.35
C ASP A 95 -6.47 17.78 4.98
N ALA A 96 -7.22 16.74 5.37
CA ALA A 96 -8.65 16.70 5.09
C ALA A 96 -9.36 17.89 5.77
N PRO A 97 -10.18 18.66 5.02
CA PRO A 97 -10.93 19.77 5.59
C PRO A 97 -11.81 19.32 6.76
N LYS A 98 -11.86 20.12 7.82
CA LYS A 98 -12.71 19.83 8.98
C LYS A 98 -14.17 19.99 8.60
N THR A 99 -15.00 19.03 9.00
CA THR A 99 -16.44 19.08 8.75
C THR A 99 -17.10 20.21 9.54
N THR A 100 -17.94 20.98 8.87
CA THR A 100 -18.76 22.03 9.46
C THR A 100 -20.13 21.44 9.81
N PRO A 101 -20.70 21.73 11.00
CA PRO A 101 -22.05 21.30 11.33
C PRO A 101 -23.06 21.94 10.36
N VAL A 102 -24.00 21.15 9.86
CA VAL A 102 -25.02 21.57 8.90
C VAL A 102 -25.84 22.74 9.44
N GLU A 103 -26.18 22.71 10.73
CA GLU A 103 -26.92 23.77 11.43
C GLU A 103 -26.25 25.14 11.31
N ALA A 104 -24.91 25.21 11.37
CA ALA A 104 -24.20 26.48 11.28
C ALA A 104 -24.23 27.07 9.86
N LEU A 105 -24.33 26.22 8.84
CA LEU A 105 -24.49 26.61 7.44
C LEU A 105 -25.92 27.09 7.17
N LEU A 106 -26.92 26.36 7.69
CA LEU A 106 -28.33 26.73 7.55
C LEU A 106 -28.69 27.99 8.33
N ALA A 107 -28.10 28.19 9.51
CA ALA A 107 -28.26 29.42 10.31
C ALA A 107 -27.55 30.64 9.68
N GLY A 108 -26.82 30.48 8.57
CA GLY A 108 -26.06 31.55 7.92
C GLY A 108 -24.87 32.07 8.74
N SER A 109 -24.48 31.36 9.81
CA SER A 109 -23.34 31.72 10.66
C SER A 109 -22.01 31.54 9.93
N VAL A 110 -21.98 30.64 8.94
CA VAL A 110 -20.83 30.38 8.10
C VAL A 110 -21.30 30.34 6.64
N LYS A 111 -20.60 31.06 5.75
CA LYS A 111 -20.94 31.12 4.32
C LYS A 111 -20.45 29.92 3.51
N GLU A 112 -19.34 29.31 3.94
CA GLU A 112 -18.70 28.17 3.27
C GLU A 112 -18.33 27.11 4.30
N GLY A 113 -18.59 25.83 4.01
CA GLY A 113 -18.25 24.74 4.91
C GLY A 113 -18.06 23.42 4.20
N TYR A 114 -17.66 22.41 4.98
CA TYR A 114 -17.40 21.07 4.45
C TYR A 114 -18.36 20.07 5.08
N LEU A 115 -19.11 19.36 4.25
CA LEU A 115 -20.03 18.32 4.70
C LEU A 115 -19.41 16.94 4.48
N PRO A 116 -19.51 16.01 5.46
CA PRO A 116 -19.08 14.64 5.24
C PRO A 116 -19.99 14.00 4.20
N VAL A 117 -19.39 13.31 3.22
CA VAL A 117 -20.12 12.60 2.17
C VAL A 117 -19.59 11.19 2.00
N ARG A 118 -20.49 10.30 1.58
CA ARG A 118 -20.16 8.96 1.12
C ARG A 118 -20.57 8.82 -0.33
N ILE A 119 -19.80 8.09 -1.13
CA ILE A 119 -20.14 7.82 -2.52
C ILE A 119 -20.61 6.37 -2.61
N GLU A 120 -21.81 6.18 -3.14
CA GLU A 120 -22.43 4.87 -3.35
C GLU A 120 -23.08 4.85 -4.74
N GLN A 121 -22.70 3.89 -5.59
CA GLN A 121 -23.29 3.70 -6.93
C GLN A 121 -23.20 4.94 -7.85
N GLY A 122 -22.13 5.72 -7.69
CA GLY A 122 -21.87 6.92 -8.49
C GLY A 122 -22.63 8.16 -8.02
N ASP A 123 -23.36 8.07 -6.91
CA ASP A 123 -24.11 9.16 -6.29
C ASP A 123 -23.48 9.58 -4.95
N ILE A 124 -23.74 10.84 -4.58
CA ILE A 124 -23.25 11.44 -3.34
C ILE A 124 -24.32 11.26 -2.26
N VAL A 125 -24.04 10.41 -1.29
CA VAL A 125 -24.86 10.20 -0.11
C VAL A 125 -24.52 11.25 0.94
N LEU A 126 -25.46 12.16 1.14
CA LEU A 126 -25.41 13.24 2.12
C LEU A 126 -26.09 12.85 3.45
N PRO A 127 -25.70 13.49 4.57
CA PRO A 127 -26.43 13.43 5.84
C PRO A 127 -27.92 13.78 5.69
N GLU A 128 -28.81 13.15 6.46
CA GLU A 128 -30.28 13.33 6.36
C GLU A 128 -30.74 14.78 6.47
N ASP A 129 -30.11 15.52 7.36
CA ASP A 129 -30.30 16.94 7.64
C ASP A 129 -29.84 17.85 6.48
N ALA A 130 -28.85 17.43 5.70
CA ALA A 130 -28.32 18.21 4.58
C ALA A 130 -29.01 17.93 3.23
N ARG A 131 -29.58 16.72 3.06
CA ARG A 131 -30.17 16.26 1.79
C ARG A 131 -31.18 17.23 1.12
N PRO A 132 -32.15 17.83 1.82
CA PRO A 132 -33.14 18.69 1.17
C PRO A 132 -32.59 20.07 0.76
N HIS A 133 -31.41 20.44 1.25
CA HIS A 133 -30.89 21.81 1.14
C HIS A 133 -29.65 21.91 0.23
N VAL A 134 -29.05 20.78 -0.16
CA VAL A 134 -27.80 20.74 -0.95
C VAL A 134 -28.07 20.34 -2.39
N ASP A 135 -27.65 21.17 -3.34
CA ASP A 135 -27.51 20.78 -4.75
C ASP A 135 -26.09 20.25 -5.00
N ALA A 136 -25.97 18.92 -5.16
CA ALA A 136 -24.71 18.22 -5.40
C ALA A 136 -24.50 17.82 -6.87
N SER A 137 -25.35 18.27 -7.79
CA SER A 137 -25.35 17.85 -9.20
C SER A 137 -24.02 18.13 -9.91
N SER A 138 -23.39 19.26 -9.61
CA SER A 138 -22.08 19.67 -10.15
C SER A 138 -20.94 18.72 -9.76
N ALA A 139 -21.07 18.02 -8.63
CA ALA A 139 -20.03 17.13 -8.09
C ALA A 139 -20.20 15.65 -8.48
N LEU A 140 -21.31 15.25 -9.12
CA LEU A 140 -21.58 13.85 -9.48
C LEU A 140 -20.53 13.25 -10.42
N ALA A 141 -20.03 14.04 -11.39
CA ALA A 141 -18.98 13.57 -12.30
C ALA A 141 -17.67 13.28 -11.55
N GLN A 142 -17.33 14.08 -10.54
CA GLN A 142 -16.17 13.86 -9.67
C GLN A 142 -16.40 12.62 -8.80
N ALA A 143 -17.61 12.45 -8.26
CA ALA A 143 -17.97 11.28 -7.44
C ALA A 143 -17.83 9.96 -8.21
N ARG A 144 -18.31 9.89 -9.45
CA ARG A 144 -18.14 8.71 -10.31
C ARG A 144 -16.67 8.39 -10.61
N THR A 145 -15.86 9.42 -10.83
CA THR A 145 -14.43 9.26 -11.07
C THR A 145 -13.71 8.77 -9.80
N ALA A 146 -14.06 9.33 -8.64
CA ALA A 146 -13.55 8.92 -7.34
C ALA A 146 -13.94 7.47 -7.00
N GLU A 147 -15.19 7.08 -7.24
CA GLU A 147 -15.65 5.70 -7.03
C GLU A 147 -14.90 4.71 -7.93
N ALA A 148 -14.65 5.06 -9.19
CA ALA A 148 -13.82 4.25 -10.10
C ALA A 148 -12.37 4.09 -9.57
N ALA A 149 -11.86 5.09 -8.84
CA ALA A 149 -10.58 4.99 -8.12
C ALA A 149 -10.68 4.19 -6.79
N GLY A 150 -11.89 3.86 -6.34
CA GLY A 150 -12.17 3.19 -5.06
C GLY A 150 -12.18 4.12 -3.85
N GLU A 151 -12.39 5.41 -4.09
CA GLU A 151 -12.55 6.44 -3.08
C GLU A 151 -14.04 6.67 -2.82
N THR A 152 -14.52 6.19 -1.66
CA THR A 152 -15.95 6.17 -1.33
C THR A 152 -16.31 7.06 -0.15
N VAL A 153 -15.33 7.71 0.47
CA VAL A 153 -15.52 8.60 1.62
C VAL A 153 -14.88 9.93 1.29
N GLY A 154 -15.51 11.04 1.68
CA GLY A 154 -14.94 12.35 1.42
C GLY A 154 -15.62 13.46 2.18
N VAL A 155 -15.25 14.69 1.80
CA VAL A 155 -15.95 15.90 2.18
C VAL A 155 -16.34 16.69 0.94
N LEU A 156 -17.54 17.25 0.98
CA LEU A 156 -18.06 18.16 -0.02
C LEU A 156 -17.99 19.58 0.53
N GLY A 157 -17.19 20.42 -0.11
CA GLY A 157 -17.22 21.86 0.10
C GLY A 157 -18.54 22.42 -0.44
N VAL A 158 -19.27 23.13 0.40
CA VAL A 158 -20.55 23.75 0.07
C VAL A 158 -20.53 25.23 0.39
N ALA A 159 -21.16 26.03 -0.48
CA ALA A 159 -21.37 27.46 -0.28
C ALA A 159 -22.86 27.73 -0.07
N ALA A 160 -23.20 28.49 0.98
CA ALA A 160 -24.56 28.88 1.29
C ALA A 160 -24.96 30.13 0.52
N TYR A 161 -26.10 30.05 -0.17
CA TYR A 161 -26.73 31.18 -0.84
C TYR A 161 -28.22 31.23 -0.52
N VAL A 162 -28.73 32.46 -0.41
CA VAL A 162 -30.15 32.68 -0.14
C VAL A 162 -30.86 32.82 -1.47
N ARG A 163 -31.78 31.90 -1.78
CA ARG A 163 -32.62 32.02 -2.98
C ARG A 163 -33.79 32.97 -2.65
N PRO A 164 -33.92 34.12 -3.33
CA PRO A 164 -35.07 34.99 -3.12
C PRO A 164 -36.35 34.28 -3.60
N GLN A 165 -37.40 34.34 -2.78
CA GLN A 165 -38.69 33.73 -3.11
C GLN A 165 -39.33 34.49 -4.28
N GLU A 166 -39.78 33.77 -5.31
CA GLU A 166 -40.46 34.35 -6.48
C GLU A 166 -41.70 35.15 -6.00
N GLY A 167 -41.70 36.46 -6.27
CA GLY A 167 -42.79 37.37 -5.89
C GLY A 167 -42.45 38.38 -4.77
N SER A 168 -41.26 38.35 -4.19
CA SER A 168 -40.84 39.37 -3.21
C SER A 168 -40.43 40.69 -3.85
N GLY A 169 -41.13 41.78 -3.51
CA GLY A 169 -40.75 43.13 -3.94
C GLY A 169 -39.51 43.64 -3.21
N TYR A 170 -38.78 44.58 -3.82
CA TYR A 170 -37.53 45.18 -3.32
C TYR A 170 -37.57 45.72 -1.87
N ARG A 171 -38.76 45.91 -1.27
CA ARG A 171 -38.96 46.48 0.07
C ARG A 171 -39.32 45.46 1.16
N GLU A 172 -39.64 44.21 0.82
CA GLU A 172 -39.95 43.18 1.80
C GLU A 172 -38.73 42.28 1.98
N ALA A 173 -38.26 42.10 3.22
CA ALA A 173 -37.23 41.13 3.55
C ALA A 173 -37.81 39.73 3.32
N ALA A 174 -37.75 39.26 2.08
CA ALA A 174 -38.21 37.94 1.69
C ALA A 174 -37.53 36.91 2.60
N ALA A 175 -38.34 36.05 3.24
CA ALA A 175 -37.85 34.87 3.91
C ALA A 175 -37.29 33.91 2.84
N GLY A 176 -36.06 34.16 2.42
CA GLY A 176 -35.39 33.36 1.40
C GLY A 176 -35.00 31.99 1.96
N GLU A 177 -35.21 30.96 1.16
CA GLU A 177 -34.74 29.61 1.48
C GLU A 177 -33.21 29.58 1.33
N VAL A 178 -32.50 29.20 2.39
CA VAL A 178 -31.05 28.98 2.34
C VAL A 178 -30.80 27.67 1.60
N ARG A 179 -30.12 27.74 0.47
CA ARG A 179 -29.65 26.57 -0.28
C ARG A 179 -28.13 26.50 -0.25
N LEU A 180 -27.63 25.29 -0.33
CA LEU A 180 -26.21 24.97 -0.32
C LEU A 180 -25.83 24.47 -1.71
N GLU A 181 -24.84 25.09 -2.36
CA GLU A 181 -24.31 24.64 -3.64
C GLU A 181 -23.00 23.89 -3.45
N ALA A 182 -22.82 22.77 -4.15
CA ALA A 182 -21.56 22.04 -4.19
C ALA A 182 -20.46 22.82 -4.92
N ALA A 183 -19.36 23.12 -4.22
CA ALA A 183 -18.21 23.85 -4.74
C ALA A 183 -17.03 22.93 -5.10
N ALA A 184 -16.67 21.99 -4.21
CA ALA A 184 -15.52 21.10 -4.43
C ALA A 184 -15.70 19.77 -3.69
N LEU A 185 -15.38 18.65 -4.35
CA LEU A 185 -15.41 17.32 -3.73
C LEU A 185 -13.98 16.84 -3.45
N THR A 186 -13.67 16.55 -2.19
CA THR A 186 -12.40 15.94 -1.79
C THR A 186 -12.67 14.54 -1.26
N THR A 187 -12.17 13.52 -1.95
CA THR A 187 -12.43 12.11 -1.64
C THR A 187 -11.16 11.38 -1.24
N TRP A 188 -11.34 10.28 -0.51
CA TRP A 188 -10.29 9.35 -0.19
C TRP A 188 -10.85 7.94 0.01
N ARG A 189 -9.94 6.97 0.04
CA ARG A 189 -10.29 5.57 0.30
C ARG A 189 -10.74 5.38 1.75
N PRO A 190 -11.74 4.52 2.02
CA PRO A 190 -12.19 4.28 3.38
C PRO A 190 -11.04 3.77 4.27
N PRO A 191 -11.01 4.17 5.56
CA PRO A 191 -10.00 3.71 6.49
C PRO A 191 -10.10 2.20 6.68
N GLY A 192 -8.98 1.51 6.60
CA GLY A 192 -8.96 0.06 6.66
C GLY A 192 -7.60 -0.54 6.32
N TRP A 193 -7.57 -1.86 6.20
CA TRP A 193 -6.41 -2.62 5.77
C TRP A 193 -6.63 -3.12 4.36
N ARG A 194 -5.62 -2.97 3.50
CA ARG A 194 -5.66 -3.52 2.14
C ARG A 194 -4.31 -4.08 1.72
N PHE A 195 -4.37 -5.11 0.89
CA PHE A 195 -3.21 -5.56 0.14
C PHE A 195 -2.98 -4.64 -1.06
N VAL A 196 -1.73 -4.29 -1.29
CA VAL A 196 -1.32 -3.37 -2.36
C VAL A 196 -0.92 -4.19 -3.59
N SER A 197 -1.46 -3.82 -4.76
CA SER A 197 -1.10 -4.43 -6.04
C SER A 197 0.34 -4.11 -6.44
N TYR A 198 0.85 -4.72 -7.51
CA TYR A 198 2.24 -4.47 -7.96
C TYR A 198 2.41 -3.03 -8.42
N SER A 199 1.33 -2.42 -8.92
CA SER A 199 1.29 -1.02 -9.35
C SER A 199 1.19 -0.01 -8.19
N GLY A 200 1.04 -0.45 -6.94
CA GLY A 200 1.02 0.44 -5.77
C GLY A 200 -0.30 1.17 -5.51
N ASP A 201 -0.99 1.60 -6.56
CA ASP A 201 -2.19 2.45 -6.43
C ASP A 201 -3.45 1.65 -6.12
N LYS A 202 -3.55 0.46 -6.72
CA LYS A 202 -4.74 -0.39 -6.66
C LYS A 202 -4.69 -1.37 -5.50
N THR A 203 -5.88 -1.77 -5.05
CA THR A 203 -6.00 -2.90 -4.13
C THR A 203 -5.68 -4.17 -4.90
N ALA A 204 -4.83 -5.03 -4.34
CA ALA A 204 -4.49 -6.31 -4.96
C ALA A 204 -5.76 -7.18 -5.05
N SER A 205 -5.99 -7.80 -6.21
CA SER A 205 -7.10 -8.72 -6.37
C SER A 205 -6.85 -10.00 -5.55
N PRO A 206 -7.90 -10.75 -5.15
CA PRO A 206 -7.71 -12.02 -4.43
C PRO A 206 -6.82 -13.00 -5.20
N VAL A 207 -6.94 -13.03 -6.53
CA VAL A 207 -6.11 -13.85 -7.43
C VAL A 207 -4.65 -13.40 -7.38
N GLU A 208 -4.38 -12.09 -7.42
CA GLU A 208 -3.03 -11.55 -7.30
C GLU A 208 -2.40 -11.90 -5.95
N VAL A 209 -3.15 -11.77 -4.85
CA VAL A 209 -2.68 -12.18 -3.51
C VAL A 209 -2.39 -13.68 -3.47
N ALA A 210 -3.27 -14.51 -4.01
CA ALA A 210 -3.08 -15.96 -4.04
C ALA A 210 -1.85 -16.36 -4.86
N LEU A 211 -1.66 -15.80 -6.05
CA LEU A 211 -0.49 -16.05 -6.91
C LEU A 211 0.82 -15.64 -6.23
N ARG A 212 0.81 -14.52 -5.50
CA ARG A 212 1.95 -14.04 -4.73
C ARG A 212 2.31 -14.96 -3.57
N VAL A 213 1.31 -15.38 -2.81
CA VAL A 213 1.48 -16.34 -1.72
C VAL A 213 2.01 -17.67 -2.27
N LEU A 214 1.46 -18.17 -3.39
CA LEU A 214 1.93 -19.36 -4.08
C LEU A 214 3.39 -19.23 -4.54
N ALA A 215 3.74 -18.11 -5.19
CA ALA A 215 5.12 -17.86 -5.62
C ALA A 215 6.09 -17.84 -4.42
N TRP A 216 5.66 -17.26 -3.30
CA TRP A 216 6.43 -17.24 -2.07
C TRP A 216 6.58 -18.62 -1.43
N THR A 217 5.52 -19.43 -1.38
CA THR A 217 5.60 -20.80 -0.85
C THR A 217 6.47 -21.71 -1.72
N LEU A 218 6.41 -21.55 -3.05
CA LEU A 218 7.31 -22.26 -3.97
C LEU A 218 8.78 -21.84 -3.77
N LEU A 219 9.05 -20.54 -3.60
CA LEU A 219 10.39 -20.06 -3.27
C LEU A 219 10.88 -20.62 -1.93
N ALA A 220 10.02 -20.66 -0.91
CA ALA A 220 10.33 -21.24 0.39
C ALA A 220 10.65 -22.74 0.29
N GLY A 221 9.83 -23.49 -0.46
CA GLY A 221 10.07 -24.91 -0.72
C GLY A 221 11.40 -25.15 -1.43
N CYS A 222 11.68 -24.36 -2.48
CA CYS A 222 12.96 -24.42 -3.19
C CYS A 222 14.15 -24.09 -2.27
N TYR A 223 14.03 -23.05 -1.43
CA TYR A 223 15.04 -22.72 -0.43
C TYR A 223 15.29 -23.86 0.55
N CYS A 224 14.23 -24.47 1.09
CA CYS A 224 14.34 -25.60 2.00
C CYS A 224 15.00 -26.81 1.34
N LEU A 225 14.66 -27.13 0.09
CA LEU A 225 15.30 -28.20 -0.68
C LEU A 225 16.80 -27.93 -0.92
N LEU A 226 17.13 -26.70 -1.32
CA LEU A 226 18.52 -26.28 -1.55
C LEU A 226 19.38 -26.30 -0.29
N MET A 227 18.77 -26.08 0.88
CA MET A 227 19.43 -26.22 2.17
C MET A 227 19.51 -27.70 2.58
N ALA A 228 18.48 -28.51 2.33
CA ALA A 228 18.50 -29.93 2.70
C ALA A 228 19.58 -30.74 1.96
N GLU A 229 19.80 -30.50 0.66
CA GLU A 229 20.77 -31.25 -0.17
C GLU A 229 22.23 -31.18 0.30
N ARG A 230 22.61 -30.21 1.16
CA ARG A 230 24.00 -30.02 1.60
C ARG A 230 24.21 -30.32 3.09
N TRP A 231 23.12 -30.49 3.84
CA TRP A 231 23.15 -30.81 5.28
C TRP A 231 22.76 -32.27 5.59
N MET A 232 22.40 -33.06 4.57
CA MET A 232 22.38 -34.53 4.60
C MET A 232 23.71 -35.07 4.05
#